data_AF-A0A2A4RPL7-F1
#
_entry.id   AF-A0A2A4RPL7-F1
#
_cell.length_a   1.000
_cell.length_b   1.000
_cell.length_c   1.000
_cell.angle_alpha   90.00
_cell.angle_beta   90.00
_cell.angle_gamma   90.00
#
_symmetry.space_group_name_H-M   'P 1'
#
loop_
_entity.id
_entity.type
_entity.pdbx_description
1 polymer ?
#
loop_
_entity_poly.entity_id
_entity_poly.type
_entity_poly.pdbx_seq_one_letter_code
_entity_poly.pdbx_strand_id
1 'polypeptide(L)'
;MPKHQSLNLVFARRWAVPILAQLANSSGCKFVMLTKNLDGSRDSLKASLELLDTLGLVKPNTGQGHPMRPEYILTSRGSLISKPAASLVRALDKADTIELGLKKWSMPTLHAVDTGAERFNSIVDSLQSATDRAVSLALNDVQSMSMIQRTLIDGRPPRNAYTLTRKAKNLSPILVDMHEALLS
;
A
#
# COMPACT_ATOMS: atom_id res chain seq x y z
N MET A 1 10.87 -14.34 -2.28
CA MET A 1 10.95 -12.98 -1.69
C MET A 1 10.83 -13.10 -0.18
N PRO A 2 11.56 -12.30 0.61
CA PRO A 2 11.35 -12.23 2.06
C PRO A 2 9.90 -11.85 2.40
N LYS A 3 9.37 -12.41 3.49
CA LYS A 3 7.95 -12.37 3.91
C LYS A 3 7.36 -10.99 4.23
N HIS A 4 8.11 -9.88 4.09
CA HIS A 4 7.63 -8.54 4.49
C HIS A 4 7.73 -7.50 3.37
N GLN A 5 8.25 -7.88 2.20
CA GLN A 5 8.68 -6.91 1.18
C GLN A 5 7.66 -6.68 0.05
N SER A 6 6.66 -7.55 -0.10
CA SER A 6 5.76 -7.47 -1.25
C SER A 6 4.96 -6.16 -1.28
N LEU A 7 4.57 -5.63 -0.12
CA LEU A 7 3.85 -4.35 -0.05
C LEU A 7 4.70 -3.18 -0.55
N ASN A 8 6.03 -3.23 -0.44
CA ASN A 8 6.92 -2.18 -0.97
C ASN A 8 6.70 -1.97 -2.48
N LEU A 9 6.35 -3.03 -3.20
CA LEU A 9 6.14 -3.01 -4.64
C LEU A 9 4.88 -2.23 -5.01
N VAL A 10 3.75 -2.56 -4.39
CA VAL A 10 2.46 -1.92 -4.71
C VAL A 10 2.38 -0.50 -4.15
N PHE A 11 3.06 -0.20 -3.04
CA PHE A 11 3.14 1.16 -2.51
C PHE A 11 4.25 2.01 -3.17
N ALA A 12 5.05 1.46 -4.10
CA ALA A 12 6.10 2.21 -4.78
C ALA A 12 5.58 3.47 -5.49
N ARG A 13 4.30 3.47 -5.88
CA ARG A 13 3.58 4.65 -6.36
C ARG A 13 2.27 4.84 -5.59
N ARG A 14 2.04 6.08 -5.14
CA ARG A 14 0.88 6.49 -4.33
C ARG A 14 -0.47 6.01 -4.90
N TRP A 15 -0.64 6.08 -6.22
CA TRP A 15 -1.92 5.81 -6.87
C TRP A 15 -2.17 4.35 -7.25
N ALA A 16 -1.19 3.44 -7.08
CA ALA A 16 -1.37 2.04 -7.44
C ALA A 16 -2.47 1.36 -6.58
N VAL A 17 -2.45 1.56 -5.26
CA VAL A 17 -3.48 1.02 -4.35
C VAL A 17 -4.87 1.64 -4.61
N PRO A 18 -5.03 2.97 -4.76
CA PRO A 18 -6.30 3.58 -5.18
C PRO A 18 -6.84 3.05 -6.52
N ILE A 19 -5.99 2.81 -7.51
CA ILE A 19 -6.41 2.25 -8.81
C ILE A 19 -6.96 0.83 -8.60
N LEU A 20 -6.25 -0.03 -7.86
CA LEU A 20 -6.73 -1.37 -7.52
C LEU A 20 -8.07 -1.32 -6.77
N ALA A 21 -8.20 -0.39 -5.81
CA ALA A 21 -9.42 -0.17 -5.06
C ALA A 21 -10.61 0.22 -5.95
N GLN A 22 -10.40 1.13 -6.90
CA GLN A 22 -11.44 1.55 -7.86
C GLN A 22 -11.84 0.39 -8.80
N LEU A 23 -10.86 -0.42 -9.21
CA LEU A 23 -11.11 -1.58 -10.07
C LEU A 23 -11.81 -2.74 -9.36
N ALA A 24 -11.75 -2.83 -8.03
CA ALA A 24 -12.32 -3.93 -7.25
C ALA A 24 -13.82 -4.16 -7.46
N ASN A 25 -14.57 -3.10 -7.77
CA ASN A 25 -16.03 -3.12 -7.95
C ASN A 25 -16.46 -2.92 -9.42
N SER A 26 -15.54 -3.07 -10.37
CA SER A 26 -15.85 -2.86 -11.79
C SER A 26 -15.24 -3.97 -12.66
N SER A 27 -15.86 -4.25 -13.81
CA SER A 27 -15.30 -5.16 -14.82
C SER A 27 -14.12 -4.54 -15.61
N GLY A 28 -13.53 -3.47 -15.09
CA GLY A 28 -12.52 -2.64 -15.72
C GLY A 28 -12.87 -1.15 -15.69
N CYS A 29 -11.90 -0.32 -16.07
CA CYS A 29 -12.03 1.14 -16.07
C CYS A 29 -11.40 1.77 -17.33
N LYS A 30 -11.98 2.88 -17.81
CA LYS A 30 -11.31 3.77 -18.78
C LYS A 30 -10.35 4.70 -18.06
N PHE A 31 -9.25 5.09 -18.70
CA PHE A 31 -8.30 6.00 -18.07
C PHE A 31 -8.91 7.34 -17.64
N VAL A 32 -9.84 7.88 -18.45
CA VAL A 32 -10.57 9.12 -18.13
C VAL A 32 -11.39 9.01 -16.83
N MET A 33 -11.91 7.82 -16.51
CA MET A 33 -12.64 7.60 -15.25
C MET A 33 -11.70 7.52 -14.04
N LEU A 34 -10.45 7.06 -14.23
CA LEU A 34 -9.44 7.15 -13.17
C LEU A 34 -9.10 8.61 -12.89
N THR A 35 -8.86 9.42 -13.93
CA THR A 35 -8.54 10.86 -13.75
C THR A 35 -9.70 11.67 -13.17
N LYS A 36 -10.95 11.22 -13.33
CA LYS A 36 -12.13 11.88 -12.76
C LYS A 36 -12.35 11.52 -11.29
N ASN A 37 -12.06 10.28 -10.91
CA ASN A 37 -12.39 9.75 -9.60
C ASN A 37 -11.22 9.80 -8.62
N LEU A 38 -10.00 10.01 -9.12
CA LEU A 38 -8.78 10.13 -8.34
C LEU A 38 -8.15 11.49 -8.59
N ASP A 39 -7.72 12.17 -7.54
CA ASP A 39 -7.08 13.49 -7.61
C ASP A 39 -5.62 13.44 -8.10
N GLY A 40 -5.24 12.37 -8.80
CA GLY A 40 -3.89 12.16 -9.33
C GLY A 40 -3.68 12.87 -10.65
N SER A 41 -2.50 13.45 -10.86
CA SER A 41 -2.12 13.94 -12.18
C SER A 41 -2.10 12.80 -13.20
N ARG A 42 -2.38 13.13 -14.46
CA ARG A 42 -2.43 12.16 -15.57
C ARG A 42 -1.19 11.26 -15.61
N ASP A 43 -0.01 11.86 -15.47
CA ASP A 43 1.27 11.14 -15.53
C ASP A 43 1.47 10.25 -14.31
N SER A 44 1.06 10.69 -13.11
CA SER A 44 1.16 9.88 -11.90
C SER A 44 0.25 8.64 -11.93
N LEU A 45 -0.95 8.78 -12.51
CA LEU A 45 -1.89 7.68 -12.71
C LEU A 45 -1.39 6.70 -13.76
N LYS A 46 -0.87 7.20 -14.90
CA LYS A 46 -0.24 6.37 -15.94
C LYS A 46 0.93 5.57 -15.38
N ALA A 47 1.85 6.23 -14.69
CA ALA A 47 3.02 5.57 -14.12
C ALA A 47 2.63 4.50 -13.09
N SER A 48 1.51 4.70 -12.38
CA SER A 48 0.94 3.70 -11.46
C SER A 48 0.30 2.52 -12.19
N LEU A 49 -0.39 2.74 -13.32
CA LEU A 49 -0.87 1.66 -14.18
C LEU A 49 0.28 0.86 -14.80
N GLU A 50 1.33 1.51 -15.28
CA GLU A 50 2.54 0.84 -15.81
C GLU A 50 3.21 -0.04 -14.74
N LEU A 51 3.29 0.46 -13.50
CA LEU A 51 3.75 -0.35 -12.37
C LEU A 51 2.84 -1.56 -12.14
N LEU A 52 1.51 -1.37 -12.10
CA LEU A 52 0.56 -2.45 -11.86
C LEU A 52 0.56 -3.49 -13.00
N ASP A 53 0.79 -3.07 -14.24
CA ASP A 53 0.97 -3.95 -15.40
C ASP A 53 2.28 -4.74 -15.30
N THR A 54 3.37 -4.07 -14.92
CA THR A 54 4.68 -4.72 -14.65
C THR A 54 4.57 -5.77 -13.54
N LEU A 55 3.78 -5.51 -12.51
CA LEU A 55 3.50 -6.47 -11.42
C LEU A 55 2.50 -7.56 -11.84
N GLY A 56 1.90 -7.47 -13.03
CA GLY A 56 0.90 -8.40 -13.53
C GLY A 56 -0.43 -8.34 -12.79
N LEU A 57 -0.77 -7.20 -12.19
CA LEU A 57 -2.01 -6.97 -11.44
C LEU A 57 -3.11 -6.32 -12.29
N VAL A 58 -2.72 -5.50 -13.25
CA VAL A 58 -3.61 -4.89 -14.25
C VAL A 58 -3.09 -5.26 -15.63
N LYS A 59 -3.94 -5.22 -16.65
CA LYS A 59 -3.48 -5.24 -18.05
C LYS A 59 -4.32 -4.32 -18.93
N PRO A 60 -3.74 -3.74 -19.99
CA PRO A 60 -4.50 -3.08 -21.04
C PRO A 60 -5.49 -4.06 -21.69
N ASN A 61 -6.67 -3.57 -22.03
CA ASN A 61 -7.75 -4.36 -22.61
C ASN A 61 -7.77 -4.20 -24.14
N THR A 62 -6.81 -4.83 -24.82
CA THR A 62 -6.43 -4.58 -26.23
C THR A 62 -7.37 -5.13 -27.32
N GLY A 63 -8.63 -5.47 -27.01
CA GLY A 63 -9.54 -5.99 -28.03
C GLY A 63 -10.22 -4.91 -28.88
N GLN A 64 -10.63 -5.28 -30.10
CA GLN A 64 -11.20 -4.38 -31.10
C GLN A 64 -12.59 -3.80 -30.71
N GLY A 65 -12.81 -2.52 -31.02
CA GLY A 65 -14.07 -2.04 -31.60
C GLY A 65 -15.28 -1.67 -30.72
N HIS A 66 -15.24 -1.73 -29.39
CA HIS A 66 -16.41 -1.32 -28.56
C HIS A 66 -16.18 -0.01 -27.79
N PRO A 67 -16.91 1.08 -28.09
CA PRO A 67 -16.74 2.39 -27.43
C PRO A 67 -16.91 2.36 -25.91
N MET A 68 -17.65 1.40 -25.36
CA MET A 68 -17.90 1.24 -23.92
C MET A 68 -16.88 0.33 -23.22
N ARG A 69 -15.92 -0.24 -23.94
CA ARG A 69 -14.95 -1.19 -23.37
C ARG A 69 -14.05 -0.47 -22.34
N PRO A 70 -13.80 -1.08 -21.17
CA PRO A 70 -12.80 -0.55 -20.25
C PRO A 70 -11.41 -0.67 -20.88
N GLU A 71 -10.54 0.32 -20.67
CA GLU A 71 -9.17 0.32 -21.19
C GLU A 71 -8.23 -0.52 -20.34
N TYR A 72 -8.51 -0.64 -19.05
CA TYR A 72 -7.73 -1.40 -18.08
C TYR A 72 -8.62 -2.38 -17.33
N ILE A 73 -8.15 -3.61 -17.17
CA ILE A 73 -8.83 -4.68 -16.43
C ILE A 73 -7.89 -5.34 -15.44
N LEU A 74 -8.44 -5.89 -14.36
CA LEU A 74 -7.68 -6.71 -13.41
C LEU A 74 -7.27 -8.04 -14.07
N THR A 75 -6.08 -8.52 -13.74
CA THR A 75 -5.70 -9.92 -13.96
C THR A 75 -6.28 -10.79 -12.84
N SER A 76 -6.16 -12.12 -12.94
CA SER A 76 -6.56 -13.02 -11.83
C SER A 76 -5.84 -12.67 -10.52
N ARG A 77 -4.54 -12.33 -10.59
CA ARG A 77 -3.76 -11.87 -9.42
C ARG A 77 -4.24 -10.51 -8.92
N GLY A 78 -4.51 -9.58 -9.85
CA GLY A 78 -5.09 -8.27 -9.54
C GLY A 78 -6.42 -8.36 -8.79
N SER A 79 -7.27 -9.31 -9.16
CA SER A 79 -8.56 -9.55 -8.50
C SER A 79 -8.42 -10.02 -7.05
N LEU A 80 -7.32 -10.69 -6.69
CA LEU A 80 -7.06 -11.11 -5.30
C LEU A 80 -6.73 -9.89 -4.42
N ILE A 81 -5.85 -9.01 -4.88
CA ILE A 81 -5.43 -7.82 -4.11
C ILE A 81 -6.43 -6.66 -4.16
N SER A 82 -7.27 -6.56 -5.19
CA SER A 82 -8.15 -5.39 -5.37
C SER A 82 -9.17 -5.21 -4.22
N LYS A 83 -9.72 -6.31 -3.70
CA LYS A 83 -10.66 -6.29 -2.56
C LYS A 83 -10.02 -5.75 -1.26
N PRO A 84 -8.89 -6.31 -0.77
CA PRO A 84 -8.25 -5.74 0.42
C PRO A 84 -7.68 -4.33 0.15
N ALA A 85 -7.21 -4.02 -1.06
CA ALA A 85 -6.84 -2.64 -1.42
C ALA A 85 -8.02 -1.66 -1.27
N ALA A 86 -9.22 -2.05 -1.72
CA ALA A 86 -10.44 -1.24 -1.54
C ALA A 86 -10.82 -1.07 -0.07
N SER A 87 -10.65 -2.11 0.74
CA SER A 87 -10.89 -2.04 2.19
C SER A 87 -9.88 -1.13 2.89
N LEU A 88 -8.62 -1.16 2.48
CA LEU A 88 -7.58 -0.27 3.00
C LEU A 88 -7.91 1.19 2.68
N VAL A 89 -8.21 1.52 1.43
CA VAL A 89 -8.55 2.90 1.02
C VAL A 89 -9.74 3.42 1.83
N ARG A 90 -10.81 2.63 1.96
CA ARG A 90 -11.97 3.00 2.79
C ARG A 90 -11.61 3.21 4.26
N ALA A 91 -10.74 2.36 4.82
CA ALA A 91 -10.35 2.46 6.23
C ALA A 91 -9.49 3.70 6.49
N LEU A 92 -8.57 4.04 5.56
CA LEU A 92 -7.74 5.24 5.65
C LEU A 92 -8.56 6.52 5.48
N ASP A 93 -9.50 6.52 4.55
CA ASP A 93 -10.43 7.64 4.30
C ASP A 93 -11.34 7.90 5.51
N LYS A 94 -11.99 6.85 6.03
CA LYS A 94 -12.81 6.95 7.25
C LYS A 94 -12.03 7.48 8.47
N ALA A 95 -10.74 7.22 8.53
CA ALA A 95 -9.87 7.67 9.61
C ALA A 95 -9.22 9.04 9.36
N ASP A 96 -9.51 9.70 8.22
CA ASP A 96 -8.88 10.95 7.76
C ASP A 96 -7.35 10.85 7.71
N THR A 97 -6.85 9.72 7.18
CA THR A 97 -5.42 9.39 7.14
C THR A 97 -4.93 9.00 5.74
N ILE A 98 -5.76 9.15 4.71
CA ILE A 98 -5.46 8.71 3.34
C ILE A 98 -4.20 9.38 2.76
N GLU A 99 -3.96 10.65 3.08
CA GLU A 99 -2.78 11.37 2.61
C GLU A 99 -1.47 10.77 3.13
N LEU A 100 -1.39 10.50 4.43
CA LEU A 100 -0.21 9.89 5.03
C LEU A 100 -0.13 8.38 4.77
N GLY A 101 -1.28 7.70 4.79
CA GLY A 101 -1.37 6.24 4.65
C GLY A 101 -0.94 5.73 3.28
N LEU A 102 -1.19 6.48 2.20
CA LEU A 102 -0.80 6.10 0.84
C LEU A 102 0.62 6.56 0.45
N LYS A 103 1.39 7.16 1.37
CA LYS A 103 2.82 7.37 1.11
C LYS A 103 3.54 6.03 1.01
N LYS A 104 4.61 6.00 0.20
CA LYS A 104 5.33 4.79 -0.20
C LYS A 104 5.70 3.84 0.95
N TRP A 105 6.11 4.40 2.09
CA TRP A 105 6.66 3.61 3.18
C TRP A 105 5.72 3.47 4.38
N SER A 106 4.57 4.14 4.40
CA SER A 106 3.68 4.14 5.58
C SER A 106 3.12 2.75 5.87
N MET A 107 2.32 2.18 4.97
CA MET A 107 1.74 0.85 5.19
C MET A 107 2.78 -0.28 5.24
N PRO A 108 3.86 -0.25 4.41
CA PRO A 108 4.95 -1.19 4.61
C PRO A 108 5.60 -1.12 5.99
N THR A 109 5.84 0.10 6.52
CA THR A 109 6.41 0.26 7.88
C THR A 109 5.46 -0.31 8.92
N LEU A 110 4.16 -0.03 8.78
CA LEU A 110 3.15 -0.56 9.69
C LEU A 110 3.12 -2.09 9.68
N HIS A 111 3.17 -2.70 8.49
CA HIS A 111 3.20 -4.15 8.32
C HIS A 111 4.51 -4.76 8.86
N ALA A 112 5.66 -4.10 8.70
CA ALA A 112 6.92 -4.56 9.30
C ALA A 112 6.82 -4.61 10.83
N VAL A 113 6.28 -3.57 11.46
CA VAL A 113 6.06 -3.56 12.91
C VAL A 113 5.07 -4.65 13.34
N ASP A 114 3.97 -4.83 12.60
CA ASP A 114 2.98 -5.89 12.85
C ASP A 114 3.56 -7.30 12.81
N THR A 115 4.56 -7.49 11.94
CA THR A 115 5.21 -8.79 11.72
C THR A 115 6.46 -8.99 12.59
N GLY A 116 6.69 -8.12 13.57
CA GLY A 116 7.71 -8.29 14.62
C GLY A 116 8.95 -7.41 14.49
N ALA A 117 9.00 -6.47 13.55
CA ALA A 117 10.09 -5.50 13.47
C ALA A 117 9.92 -4.41 14.54
N GLU A 118 10.35 -4.70 15.77
CA GLU A 118 10.19 -3.79 16.91
C GLU A 118 11.24 -2.67 16.95
N ARG A 119 12.37 -2.82 16.25
CA ARG A 119 13.50 -1.88 16.30
C ARG A 119 13.72 -1.19 14.97
N PHE A 120 14.28 0.02 15.00
CA PHE A 120 14.55 0.80 13.78
C PHE A 120 15.31 0.00 12.72
N ASN A 121 16.44 -0.63 13.07
CA ASN A 121 17.22 -1.41 12.10
C ASN A 121 16.43 -2.60 11.54
N SER A 122 15.66 -3.31 12.38
CA SER A 122 14.80 -4.41 11.92
C SER A 122 13.72 -3.92 10.93
N ILE A 123 13.23 -2.70 11.10
CA ILE A 123 12.29 -2.07 10.17
C ILE A 123 13.01 -1.69 8.87
N VAL A 124 14.21 -1.10 8.93
CA VAL A 124 15.04 -0.82 7.75
C VAL A 124 15.30 -2.09 6.94
N ASP A 125 15.69 -3.17 7.60
CA ASP A 125 15.96 -4.48 6.99
C ASP A 125 14.69 -5.05 6.33
N SER A 126 13.53 -4.88 6.97
CA SER A 126 12.24 -5.34 6.43
C SER A 126 11.80 -4.58 5.18
N LEU A 127 12.13 -3.29 5.09
CA LEU A 127 11.67 -2.41 4.01
C LEU A 127 12.57 -2.38 2.78
N GLN A 128 13.74 -3.02 2.82
CA GLN A 128 14.68 -3.26 1.71
C GLN A 128 14.64 -2.20 0.58
N SER A 129 15.68 -1.37 0.48
CA SER A 129 15.81 -0.18 -0.41
C SER A 129 15.24 1.12 0.16
N ALA A 130 14.62 1.09 1.34
CA ALA A 130 14.35 2.32 2.08
C ALA A 130 15.65 2.86 2.68
N THR A 131 15.88 4.17 2.57
CA THR A 131 16.97 4.83 3.30
C THR A 131 16.54 5.06 4.75
N ASP A 132 17.49 5.17 5.68
CA ASP A 132 17.22 5.48 7.09
C ASP A 132 16.35 6.74 7.25
N ARG A 133 16.57 7.74 6.39
CA ARG A 133 15.75 8.95 6.34
C ARG A 133 14.31 8.63 5.94
N ALA A 134 14.11 7.79 4.93
CA ALA A 134 12.78 7.38 4.49
C ALA A 134 12.04 6.58 5.58
N VAL A 135 12.73 5.67 6.27
CA VAL A 135 12.16 4.91 7.39
C VAL A 135 11.82 5.84 8.56
N SER A 136 12.68 6.80 8.89
CA SER A 136 12.40 7.79 9.94
C SER A 136 11.16 8.63 9.62
N LEU A 137 11.01 9.08 8.37
CA LEU A 137 9.82 9.81 7.93
C LEU A 137 8.56 8.93 7.99
N ALA A 138 8.67 7.67 7.55
CA ALA A 138 7.54 6.74 7.58
C ALA A 138 7.08 6.43 9.01
N LEU A 139 8.02 6.23 9.95
CA LEU A 139 7.72 6.07 11.38
C LEU A 139 7.02 7.30 11.95
N ASN A 140 7.47 8.51 11.60
CA ASN A 140 6.78 9.74 12.00
C ASN A 140 5.36 9.83 11.40
N ASP A 141 5.19 9.45 10.13
CA ASP A 141 3.89 9.42 9.46
C ASP A 141 2.94 8.40 10.12
N VAL A 142 3.37 7.16 10.38
CA VAL A 142 2.52 6.16 11.04
C VAL A 142 2.27 6.46 12.52
N GLN A 143 3.20 7.14 13.19
CA GLN A 143 3.00 7.59 14.56
C GLN A 143 2.03 8.77 14.64
N SER A 144 2.09 9.73 13.71
CA SER A 144 1.15 10.87 13.67
C SER A 144 -0.28 10.42 13.35
N MET A 145 -0.43 9.36 12.54
CA MET A 145 -1.71 8.67 12.35
C MET A 145 -2.20 7.89 13.58
N SER A 146 -1.42 7.86 14.68
CA SER A 146 -1.66 7.07 15.89
C SER A 146 -1.74 5.56 15.63
N MET A 147 -1.01 5.07 14.63
CA MET A 147 -1.00 3.65 14.25
C MET A 147 0.07 2.85 15.00
N ILE A 148 1.18 3.50 15.34
CA ILE A 148 2.23 2.91 16.19
C ILE A 148 2.47 3.78 17.43
N GLN A 149 3.04 3.17 18.46
CA GLN A 149 3.60 3.85 19.61
C GLN A 149 5.10 3.52 19.71
N ARG A 150 5.89 4.52 20.14
CA ARG A 150 7.31 4.37 20.44
C ARG A 150 7.49 4.30 21.94
N THR A 151 8.15 3.26 22.42
CA THR A 151 8.47 3.06 23.83
C THR A 151 9.99 2.99 24.00
N LEU A 152 10.51 3.61 25.05
CA LEU A 152 11.90 3.42 25.45
C LEU A 152 11.98 2.14 26.28
N ILE A 153 12.76 1.17 25.80
CA ILE A 153 13.06 -0.04 26.55
C ILE A 153 14.37 0.18 27.29
N ASP A 154 14.29 0.03 28.61
CA ASP A 154 15.44 0.10 29.50
C ASP A 154 16.43 -1.03 29.20
N GLY A 155 17.71 -0.67 29.22
CA GLY A 155 18.80 -1.56 28.86
C GLY A 155 20.11 -0.79 28.78
N ARG A 156 21.19 -1.48 28.39
CA ARG A 156 22.51 -0.85 28.21
C ARG A 156 23.04 -1.13 26.79
N PRO A 157 22.94 -0.18 25.85
CA PRO A 157 22.27 1.12 25.93
C PRO A 157 20.72 1.00 25.88
N PRO A 158 19.96 2.02 26.34
CA PRO A 158 18.52 2.11 26.12
C PRO A 158 18.18 2.10 24.63
N ARG A 159 17.04 1.51 24.26
CA ARG A 159 16.65 1.37 22.85
C ARG A 159 15.19 1.72 22.65
N ASN A 160 14.88 2.25 21.47
CA ASN A 160 13.50 2.46 21.05
C ASN A 160 12.89 1.15 20.56
N ALA A 161 11.68 0.86 21.02
CA ALA A 161 10.81 -0.15 20.44
C ALA A 161 9.55 0.49 19.86
N TYR A 162 9.04 -0.10 18.79
CA TYR A 162 7.83 0.30 18.10
C TYR A 162 6.82 -0.83 18.18
N THR A 163 5.58 -0.50 18.56
CA THR A 163 4.48 -1.46 18.63
C THR A 163 3.21 -0.87 18.03
N LEU A 164 2.32 -1.72 17.53
CA LEU A 164 1.02 -1.30 17.03
C LEU A 164 0.12 -0.77 18.15
N THR A 165 -0.60 0.30 17.85
CA THR A 165 -1.72 0.74 18.70
C THR A 165 -2.97 -0.10 18.42
N ARG A 166 -3.98 0.02 19.29
CA ARG A 166 -5.31 -0.58 19.04
C ARG A 166 -5.95 -0.09 17.73
N LYS A 167 -5.70 1.17 17.34
CA LYS A 167 -6.23 1.76 16.10
C LYS A 167 -5.71 1.01 14.86
N ALA A 168 -4.43 0.65 14.85
CA ALA A 168 -3.81 -0.03 13.73
C ALA A 168 -4.15 -1.52 13.60
N LYS A 169 -4.59 -2.18 14.69
CA LYS A 169 -5.00 -3.59 14.67
C LYS A 169 -6.13 -3.88 13.67
N ASN A 170 -6.95 -2.88 13.34
CA ASN A 170 -8.00 -3.02 12.33
C ASN A 170 -7.46 -3.03 10.88
N LEU A 171 -6.25 -2.50 10.65
CA LEU A 171 -5.61 -2.49 9.33
C LEU A 171 -4.73 -3.73 9.12
N SER A 172 -4.22 -4.34 10.19
CA SER A 172 -3.33 -5.51 10.12
C SER A 172 -3.90 -6.63 9.23
N PRO A 173 -5.15 -7.12 9.42
CA PRO A 173 -5.71 -8.17 8.55
C PRO A 173 -5.74 -7.77 7.07
N ILE A 174 -6.04 -6.50 6.78
CA ILE A 174 -6.10 -5.99 5.41
C ILE A 174 -4.70 -6.01 4.77
N LEU A 175 -3.67 -5.61 5.51
CA LEU A 175 -2.29 -5.61 5.03
C LEU A 175 -1.74 -7.04 4.86
N VAL A 176 -2.15 -7.98 5.71
CA VAL A 176 -1.85 -9.40 5.56
C VAL A 176 -2.50 -9.95 4.29
N ASP A 177 -3.79 -9.69 4.06
CA ASP A 177 -4.49 -10.13 2.83
C ASP A 177 -3.82 -9.58 1.57
N MET A 178 -3.43 -8.30 1.57
CA MET A 178 -2.68 -7.70 0.46
C MET A 178 -1.32 -8.36 0.27
N HIS A 179 -0.61 -8.66 1.36
CA HIS A 179 0.69 -9.32 1.33
C HIS A 179 0.60 -10.71 0.70
N GLU A 180 -0.36 -11.53 1.15
CA GLU A 180 -0.59 -12.89 0.64
C GLU A 180 -1.02 -12.89 -0.84
N ALA A 181 -1.90 -11.97 -1.23
CA ALA A 181 -2.33 -11.83 -2.62
C ALA A 181 -1.17 -11.50 -3.58
N LEU A 182 -0.12 -10.81 -3.10
CA LEU A 182 1.07 -10.50 -3.91
C LEU A 182 2.04 -11.67 -4.02
N LEU A 183 1.98 -12.64 -3.10
CA LEU A 183 2.81 -13.85 -3.12
C LEU A 183 2.18 -15.00 -3.90
N SER A 184 0.88 -14.92 -4.17
CA SER A 184 0.13 -15.84 -5.03
C SER A 184 0.45 -15.61 -6.52
#